data_AF-A0A9D7UBE1-F1
#
_entry.id   AF-A0A9D7UBE1-F1
#
_cell.length_a   1.000
_cell.length_b   1.000
_cell.length_c   1.000
_cell.angle_alpha   90.00
_cell.angle_beta   90.00
_cell.angle_gamma   90.00
#
_symmetry.space_group_name_H-M   'P 1'
#
loop_
_entity.id
_entity.type
_entity.pdbx_description
1 polymer ?
#
loop_
_entity_poly.entity_id
_entity_poly.type
_entity_poly.pdbx_seq_one_letter_code
_entity_poly.pdbx_strand_id
1 'polypeptide(L)'
;MTQNMNLTPRIMRTTLLAAVLLLIMGTPSQAQNNTVADKPRIGVFGDVSYDIFGASFSRLPEVPNCCPEFTGGSGIGFFGGIIYIAPINPTWLLDLRMHYGTYSVDMTATQTLPTVLGDGTTTNAEIQHDLTGSFTQISVEPMVGYRLTPDLSLRAGSWRISRNGYLRSI
;
A
#
# COMPACT_ATOMS: atom_id res chain seq x y z
N MET A 1 -48.91 7.18 28.89
CA MET A 1 -47.93 8.05 28.22
C MET A 1 -46.54 7.51 28.59
N THR A 2 -46.02 6.55 27.81
CA THR A 2 -44.74 5.88 28.05
C THR A 2 -43.83 6.16 26.86
N GLN A 3 -42.79 6.96 27.07
CA GLN A 3 -41.77 7.22 26.04
C GLN A 3 -40.72 6.11 26.09
N ASN A 4 -40.70 5.24 25.09
CA ASN A 4 -39.59 4.32 24.83
C ASN A 4 -38.52 5.06 24.02
N MET A 5 -37.38 5.25 24.66
CA MET A 5 -36.23 5.98 24.16
C MET A 5 -35.37 5.05 23.30
N ASN A 6 -35.51 5.15 21.97
CA ASN A 6 -34.66 4.45 21.01
C ASN A 6 -33.30 5.17 20.88
N LEU A 7 -32.32 4.78 21.69
CA LEU A 7 -30.93 5.22 21.57
C LEU A 7 -30.16 4.33 20.57
N THR A 8 -29.94 4.96 19.43
CA THR A 8 -29.28 4.61 18.16
C THR A 8 -28.08 3.62 18.14
N PRO A 9 -27.89 2.89 17.01
CA PRO A 9 -26.77 1.96 16.75
C PRO A 9 -25.38 2.62 16.59
N ARG A 10 -25.32 3.97 16.56
CA ARG A 10 -24.09 4.74 16.34
C ARG A 10 -23.19 4.75 17.58
N ILE A 11 -23.80 4.72 18.77
CA ILE A 11 -23.11 4.67 20.07
C ILE A 11 -22.47 3.30 20.29
N MET A 12 -23.11 2.23 19.82
CA MET A 12 -22.59 0.86 19.93
C MET A 12 -21.34 0.62 19.07
N ARG A 13 -21.24 1.30 17.92
CA ARG A 13 -20.08 1.20 17.02
C ARG A 13 -18.85 1.94 17.56
N THR A 14 -19.05 3.10 18.20
CA THR A 14 -17.96 3.87 18.82
C THR A 14 -17.46 3.24 20.11
N THR A 15 -18.34 2.61 20.90
CA THR A 15 -17.90 1.85 22.10
C THR A 15 -17.14 0.58 21.72
N LEU A 16 -17.52 -0.11 20.64
CA LEU A 16 -16.78 -1.27 20.11
C LEU A 16 -15.37 -0.89 19.64
N LEU A 17 -15.22 0.21 18.89
CA LEU A 17 -13.91 0.71 18.44
C LEU A 17 -13.02 1.12 19.63
N ALA A 18 -13.59 1.81 20.63
CA ALA A 18 -12.86 2.21 21.82
C ALA A 18 -12.43 1.01 22.68
N ALA A 19 -13.27 -0.03 22.78
CA ALA A 19 -12.95 -1.26 23.50
C ALA A 19 -11.82 -2.06 22.83
N VAL A 20 -11.82 -2.13 21.49
CA VAL A 20 -10.73 -2.77 20.73
C VAL A 20 -9.42 -2.01 20.92
N LEU A 21 -9.45 -0.67 20.93
CA LEU A 21 -8.26 0.16 21.14
C LEU A 21 -7.67 0.01 22.56
N LEU A 22 -8.51 -0.15 23.59
CA LEU A 22 -8.06 -0.40 24.97
C LEU A 22 -7.42 -1.78 25.16
N LEU A 23 -7.87 -2.79 24.41
CA LEU A 23 -7.30 -4.14 24.46
C LEU A 23 -5.86 -4.22 23.93
N ILE A 24 -5.43 -3.26 23.10
CA ILE A 24 -4.06 -3.20 22.54
C ILE A 24 -3.06 -2.59 23.54
N MET A 25 -3.53 -1.82 24.53
CA MET A 25 -2.67 -1.11 25.49
C MET A 25 -2.31 -1.93 26.74
N GLY A 26 -2.88 -3.13 26.90
CA GLY A 26 -2.82 -3.92 28.13
C GLY A 26 -1.75 -5.02 28.20
N THR A 27 -0.85 -5.16 27.23
CA THR A 27 0.15 -6.25 27.28
C THR A 27 1.30 -5.89 28.23
N PRO A 28 1.48 -6.59 29.37
CA PRO A 28 2.67 -6.41 30.18
C PRO A 28 3.90 -6.83 29.37
N SER A 29 4.86 -5.91 29.21
CA SER A 29 6.15 -6.19 28.60
C SER A 29 6.96 -7.06 29.56
N GLN A 30 6.99 -8.37 29.32
CA GLN A 30 7.90 -9.27 30.00
C GLN A 30 9.27 -9.19 29.31
N ALA A 31 10.16 -8.34 29.82
CA ALA A 31 11.56 -8.33 29.43
C ALA A 31 12.24 -9.61 29.97
N GLN A 32 12.25 -10.67 29.17
CA GLN A 32 12.94 -11.91 29.54
C GLN A 32 14.46 -11.73 29.38
N ASN A 33 15.13 -11.62 30.52
CA ASN A 33 16.58 -11.66 30.65
C ASN A 33 17.06 -13.09 30.34
N ASN A 34 17.58 -13.34 29.14
CA ASN A 34 18.11 -14.64 28.73
C ASN A 34 19.49 -14.48 28.11
N THR A 35 20.44 -15.23 28.64
CA THR A 35 21.81 -15.44 28.14
C THR A 35 21.81 -15.60 26.61
N VAL A 36 22.69 -14.83 25.96
CA VAL A 36 22.65 -14.42 24.54
C VAL A 36 22.83 -15.59 23.57
N ALA A 37 21.78 -16.37 23.37
CA ALA A 37 21.51 -17.04 22.11
C ALA A 37 20.41 -16.22 21.43
N ASP A 38 20.81 -15.40 20.47
CA ASP A 38 19.92 -14.57 19.69
C ASP A 38 18.88 -15.48 19.02
N LYS A 39 17.59 -15.30 19.33
CA LYS A 39 16.52 -16.19 18.86
C LYS A 39 15.86 -15.63 17.59
N PRO A 40 15.35 -16.50 16.70
CA PRO A 40 14.48 -16.05 15.62
C PRO A 40 13.25 -15.32 16.16
N ARG A 41 12.82 -14.28 15.44
CA ARG A 41 11.70 -13.40 15.81
C ARG A 41 10.68 -13.38 14.69
N ILE A 42 9.40 -13.41 15.04
CA ILE A 42 8.28 -13.23 14.12
C ILE A 42 7.53 -11.97 14.55
N GLY A 43 7.10 -11.17 13.58
CA GLY A 43 6.30 -9.98 13.83
C GLY A 43 5.29 -9.72 12.71
N VAL A 44 4.49 -8.68 12.91
CA VAL A 44 3.59 -8.11 11.91
C VAL A 44 3.93 -6.64 11.70
N PHE A 45 3.63 -6.11 10.53
CA PHE A 45 3.80 -4.69 10.24
C PHE A 45 2.69 -4.18 9.31
N GLY A 46 2.53 -2.86 9.29
CA GLY A 46 1.70 -2.15 8.35
C GLY A 46 2.45 -0.95 7.80
N ASP A 47 2.26 -0.66 6.53
CA ASP A 47 2.94 0.40 5.82
C ASP A 47 2.00 1.15 4.87
N VAL A 48 2.36 2.41 4.64
CA VAL A 48 1.71 3.29 3.68
C VAL A 48 2.78 3.70 2.68
N SER A 49 2.52 3.49 1.40
CA SER A 49 3.42 3.83 0.31
C SER A 49 2.88 5.01 -0.50
N TYR A 50 3.80 5.76 -1.10
CA TYR A 50 3.51 6.63 -2.22
C TYR A 50 4.27 6.09 -3.42
N ASP A 51 3.53 5.57 -4.39
CA ASP A 51 4.06 4.83 -5.52
C ASP A 51 4.07 5.71 -6.77
N ILE A 52 5.18 5.68 -7.51
CA ILE A 52 5.35 6.40 -8.78
C ILE A 52 5.50 5.36 -9.88
N PHE A 53 4.62 5.41 -10.87
CA PHE A 53 4.56 4.46 -11.98
C PHE A 53 4.97 5.15 -13.27
N GLY A 54 5.98 4.59 -13.95
CA GLY A 54 6.25 4.89 -15.35
C GLY A 54 5.46 3.94 -16.24
N ALA A 55 4.76 4.47 -17.23
CA ALA A 55 4.02 3.68 -18.22
C ALA A 55 4.33 4.19 -19.64
N SER A 56 4.18 3.33 -20.64
CA SER A 56 4.24 3.70 -22.06
C SER A 56 3.29 2.81 -22.82
N PHE A 57 1.99 2.99 -22.59
CA PHE A 57 0.98 2.25 -23.33
C PHE A 57 -0.05 3.20 -23.93
N SER A 58 -0.33 2.97 -25.21
CA SER A 58 -1.32 3.73 -25.98
C SER A 58 -2.66 2.99 -26.07
N ARG A 59 -2.78 1.79 -25.51
CA ARG A 59 -4.01 0.99 -25.54
C ARG A 59 -4.14 0.08 -24.32
N LEU A 60 -5.36 -0.05 -23.83
CA LEU A 60 -5.72 -1.12 -22.90
C LEU A 60 -6.23 -2.32 -23.72
N PRO A 61 -5.94 -3.57 -23.30
CA PRO A 61 -6.57 -4.73 -23.90
C PRO A 61 -8.09 -4.58 -23.87
N GLU A 62 -8.76 -4.94 -24.97
CA GLU A 62 -10.23 -4.97 -25.10
C GLU A 62 -10.95 -3.61 -25.10
N VAL A 63 -10.26 -2.48 -24.94
CA VAL A 63 -10.86 -1.14 -25.01
C VAL A 63 -10.33 -0.38 -26.23
N PRO A 64 -11.17 -0.06 -27.23
CA PRO A 64 -10.75 0.82 -28.32
C PRO A 64 -10.40 2.20 -27.74
N ASN A 65 -9.14 2.61 -27.91
CA ASN A 65 -8.62 3.82 -27.29
C ASN A 65 -8.52 4.96 -28.31
N CYS A 66 -9.10 6.12 -27.98
CA CYS A 66 -8.94 7.39 -28.70
C CYS A 66 -7.91 8.31 -28.02
N CYS A 67 -7.38 7.91 -26.87
CA CYS A 67 -6.52 8.74 -26.02
C CYS A 67 -5.04 8.65 -26.47
N PRO A 68 -4.24 9.69 -26.19
CA PRO A 68 -2.78 9.64 -26.36
C PRO A 68 -2.13 8.63 -25.41
N GLU A 69 -0.82 8.44 -25.54
CA GLU A 69 -0.03 7.53 -24.70
C GLU A 69 -0.12 7.88 -23.21
N PHE A 70 -0.41 6.88 -22.36
CA PHE A 70 -0.32 7.02 -20.91
C PHE A 70 1.13 6.86 -20.48
N THR A 71 1.72 7.92 -19.95
CA THR A 71 3.16 8.02 -19.63
C THR A 71 3.49 7.66 -18.18
N GLY A 72 2.48 7.59 -17.31
CA GLY A 72 2.67 7.24 -15.92
C GLY A 72 1.67 7.89 -14.98
N GLY A 73 1.87 7.68 -13.69
CA GLY A 73 0.99 8.17 -12.65
C GLY A 73 1.59 8.00 -11.27
N SER A 74 0.84 8.42 -10.26
CA SER A 74 1.18 8.17 -8.87
C SER A 74 -0.03 7.68 -8.10
N GLY A 75 0.21 7.06 -6.96
CA GLY A 75 -0.87 6.71 -6.07
C GLY A 75 -0.39 6.31 -4.69
N ILE A 76 -1.35 5.99 -3.85
CA ILE A 76 -1.10 5.62 -2.46
C ILE A 76 -1.39 4.13 -2.32
N GLY A 77 -0.50 3.44 -1.62
CA GLY A 77 -0.67 2.05 -1.25
C GLY A 77 -0.76 1.85 0.24
N PHE A 78 -1.48 0.80 0.61
CA PHE A 78 -1.57 0.29 1.97
C PHE A 78 -1.16 -1.16 1.93
N PHE A 79 -0.12 -1.51 2.69
CA PHE A 79 0.29 -2.90 2.82
C PHE A 79 0.37 -3.29 4.29
N GLY A 80 0.19 -4.58 4.50
CA GLY A 80 0.41 -5.24 5.77
C GLY A 80 1.17 -6.53 5.52
N GLY A 81 1.85 -7.01 6.54
CA GLY A 81 2.70 -8.16 6.35
C GLY A 81 3.15 -8.83 7.62
N ILE A 82 3.83 -9.95 7.40
CA ILE A 82 4.54 -10.69 8.42
C ILE A 82 6.04 -10.59 8.17
N ILE A 83 6.81 -10.55 9.25
CA ILE A 83 8.26 -10.48 9.22
C ILE A 83 8.84 -11.64 10.01
N TYR A 84 9.89 -12.26 9.48
CA TYR A 84 10.68 -13.28 10.15
C TYR A 84 12.14 -12.87 10.16
N ILE A 85 12.73 -12.69 11.36
CA ILE A 85 14.12 -12.28 11.53
C ILE A 85 14.88 -13.41 12.23
N ALA A 86 15.83 -14.02 11.53
CA ALA A 86 16.68 -15.08 12.09
C ALA A 86 18.13 -14.58 12.21
N PRO A 87 18.74 -14.60 13.41
CA PRO A 87 20.17 -14.34 13.56
C PRO A 87 20.97 -15.51 12.99
N ILE A 88 21.84 -15.23 12.02
CA ILE A 88 22.76 -16.23 11.46
C ILE A 88 23.97 -16.37 12.40
N ASN A 89 24.45 -15.23 12.90
CA ASN A 89 25.51 -15.13 13.90
C ASN A 89 25.28 -13.83 14.71
N PRO A 90 26.10 -13.51 15.74
CA PRO A 90 25.90 -12.30 16.53
C PRO A 90 25.87 -10.99 15.72
N THR A 91 26.52 -10.97 14.57
CA THR A 91 26.65 -9.78 13.70
C THR A 91 25.63 -9.75 12.57
N TRP A 92 25.26 -10.90 12.01
CA TRP A 92 24.48 -11.02 10.78
C TRP A 92 23.08 -11.58 11.02
N LEU A 93 22.12 -11.04 10.28
CA LEU A 93 20.70 -11.32 10.36
C LEU A 93 20.16 -11.68 8.98
N LEU A 94 19.24 -12.64 8.94
CA LEU A 94 18.32 -12.84 7.84
C LEU A 94 16.99 -12.19 8.22
N ASP A 95 16.45 -11.33 7.36
CA ASP A 95 15.13 -10.70 7.52
C ASP A 95 14.29 -11.05 6.30
N LEU A 96 13.20 -11.79 6.50
CA LEU A 96 12.28 -12.22 5.46
C LEU A 96 10.92 -11.56 5.70
N ARG A 97 10.43 -10.83 4.70
CA ARG A 97 9.14 -10.15 4.77
C ARG A 97 8.19 -10.69 3.73
N MET A 98 6.94 -10.85 4.12
CA MET A 98 5.84 -11.10 3.22
C MET A 98 4.86 -9.94 3.36
N HIS A 99 4.54 -9.32 2.23
CA HIS A 99 3.61 -8.19 2.13
C HIS A 99 2.36 -8.63 1.39
N TYR A 100 1.24 -8.09 1.82
CA TYR A 100 -0.04 -8.13 1.13
C TYR A 100 -0.68 -6.75 1.24
N GLY A 101 -1.11 -6.19 0.13
CA GLY A 101 -1.68 -4.86 0.14
C GLY A 101 -2.31 -4.46 -1.16
N THR A 102 -2.82 -3.23 -1.17
CA THR A 102 -3.44 -2.62 -2.33
C THR A 102 -2.82 -1.27 -2.59
N TYR A 103 -2.70 -0.91 -3.86
CA TYR A 103 -2.25 0.41 -4.26
C TYR A 103 -3.09 0.90 -5.45
N SER A 104 -3.30 2.20 -5.53
CA SER A 104 -3.93 2.83 -6.69
C SER A 104 -2.89 3.48 -7.60
N VAL A 105 -3.27 3.76 -8.83
CA VAL A 105 -2.55 4.65 -9.73
C VAL A 105 -3.54 5.54 -10.43
N ASP A 106 -3.29 6.84 -10.39
CA ASP A 106 -3.99 7.83 -11.18
C ASP A 106 -3.05 8.32 -12.27
N MET A 107 -3.45 8.10 -13.53
CA MET A 107 -2.75 8.56 -14.72
C MET A 107 -3.60 9.59 -15.43
N THR A 108 -3.03 10.75 -15.71
CA THR A 108 -3.72 11.84 -16.42
C THR A 108 -2.93 12.22 -17.66
N ALA A 109 -3.62 12.41 -18.78
CA ALA A 109 -3.03 12.81 -20.05
C ALA A 109 -3.87 13.90 -20.71
N THR A 110 -3.22 15.00 -21.10
CA THR A 110 -3.89 16.14 -21.74
C THR A 110 -3.57 16.19 -23.22
N GLN A 111 -4.61 16.31 -24.05
CA GLN A 111 -4.48 16.48 -25.50
C GLN A 111 -5.14 17.80 -25.94
N THR A 112 -4.44 18.56 -26.78
CA THR A 112 -5.02 19.75 -27.42
C THR A 112 -5.46 19.41 -28.85
N LEU A 113 -6.74 19.59 -29.17
CA LEU A 113 -7.31 19.34 -30.49
C LEU A 113 -8.00 20.59 -31.04
N PRO A 114 -7.85 20.90 -32.34
CA PRO A 114 -8.59 21.99 -32.97
C PRO A 114 -10.08 21.61 -33.05
N THR A 115 -10.95 22.45 -32.51
CA THR A 115 -12.41 22.33 -32.59
C THR A 115 -12.99 23.52 -33.32
N VAL A 116 -14.06 23.26 -34.07
CA VAL A 116 -14.80 24.29 -34.81
C VAL A 116 -15.98 24.73 -33.96
N LEU A 117 -16.01 26.00 -33.57
CA LEU A 117 -17.16 26.59 -32.91
C LEU A 117 -18.32 26.77 -33.89
N GLY A 118 -19.54 26.91 -33.38
CA GLY A 118 -20.75 27.08 -34.21
C GLY A 118 -20.74 28.31 -35.12
N ASP A 119 -19.80 29.24 -34.93
CA ASP A 119 -19.56 30.41 -35.77
C ASP A 119 -18.53 30.19 -36.89
N GLY A 120 -17.98 28.97 -37.02
CA GLY A 120 -16.98 28.61 -38.01
C GLY A 120 -15.53 28.97 -37.63
N THR A 121 -15.30 29.55 -36.45
CA THR A 121 -13.94 29.81 -35.95
C THR A 121 -13.30 28.53 -35.41
N THR A 122 -12.01 28.34 -35.69
CA THR A 122 -11.23 27.21 -35.16
C THR A 122 -10.56 27.65 -33.86
N THR A 123 -10.88 26.99 -32.75
CA THR A 123 -10.20 27.17 -31.47
C THR A 123 -9.49 25.89 -31.06
N ASN A 124 -8.50 25.99 -30.19
CA ASN A 124 -7.90 24.82 -29.57
C ASN A 124 -8.71 24.45 -28.33
N ALA A 125 -9.29 23.26 -28.32
CA ALA A 125 -9.89 22.66 -27.13
C ALA A 125 -8.90 21.72 -26.46
N GLU A 126 -8.87 21.79 -25.13
CA GLU A 126 -8.08 20.88 -24.30
C GLU A 126 -8.99 19.75 -23.81
N ILE A 127 -8.55 18.51 -24.04
CA ILE A 127 -9.24 17.29 -23.65
C ILE A 127 -8.33 16.57 -22.67
N GLN A 128 -8.80 16.40 -21.43
CA GLN A 128 -8.12 15.65 -20.38
C GLN A 128 -8.64 14.21 -20.35
N HIS A 129 -7.72 13.26 -20.25
CA HIS A 129 -7.96 11.83 -20.14
C HIS A 129 -7.46 11.33 -18.80
N ASP A 130 -8.36 10.81 -17.98
CA ASP A 130 -8.04 10.27 -16.65
C ASP A 130 -8.22 8.75 -16.66
N LEU A 131 -7.22 8.04 -16.14
CA LEU A 131 -7.23 6.60 -15.95
C LEU A 131 -6.83 6.27 -14.52
N THR A 132 -7.81 5.82 -13.74
CA THR A 132 -7.60 5.34 -12.36
C THR A 132 -7.64 3.82 -12.33
N GLY A 133 -6.60 3.20 -11.77
CA GLY A 133 -6.49 1.76 -11.58
C GLY A 133 -6.22 1.40 -10.13
N SER A 134 -6.83 0.30 -9.67
CA SER A 134 -6.61 -0.25 -8.32
C SER A 134 -6.07 -1.67 -8.41
N PHE A 135 -4.99 -1.93 -7.69
CA PHE A 135 -4.23 -3.17 -7.76
C PHE A 135 -4.08 -3.77 -6.37
N THR A 136 -4.03 -5.09 -6.32
CA THR A 136 -3.60 -5.85 -5.13
C THR A 136 -2.25 -6.46 -5.41
N GLN A 137 -1.37 -6.51 -4.42
CA GLN A 137 -0.05 -7.10 -4.55
C GLN A 137 0.23 -8.05 -3.39
N ILE A 138 0.81 -9.20 -3.73
CA ILE A 138 1.49 -10.09 -2.78
C ILE A 138 2.98 -10.02 -3.11
N SER A 139 3.83 -9.82 -2.10
CA SER A 139 5.28 -9.85 -2.32
C SER A 139 6.07 -10.49 -1.20
N VAL A 140 7.23 -11.05 -1.55
CA VAL A 140 8.21 -11.58 -0.59
C VAL A 140 9.53 -10.85 -0.81
N GLU A 141 10.11 -10.37 0.29
CA GLU A 141 11.34 -9.60 0.30
C GLU A 141 12.35 -10.22 1.28
N PRO A 142 13.36 -10.95 0.77
CA PRO A 142 14.51 -11.36 1.56
C PRO A 142 15.52 -10.22 1.70
N MET A 143 16.01 -10.03 2.91
CA MET A 143 16.98 -9.02 3.28
C MET A 143 18.07 -9.63 4.17
N VAL A 144 19.27 -9.07 4.09
CA VAL A 144 20.36 -9.35 5.02
C VAL A 144 20.54 -8.14 5.92
N GLY A 145 20.74 -8.38 7.21
CA GLY A 145 21.01 -7.35 8.20
C GLY A 145 22.40 -7.47 8.83
N TYR A 146 22.99 -6.33 9.15
CA TYR A 146 24.27 -6.20 9.85
C TYR A 146 24.06 -5.41 11.14
N ARG A 147 24.45 -5.97 12.29
CA ARG A 147 24.39 -5.31 13.59
C ARG A 147 25.60 -4.40 13.79
N LEU A 148 25.34 -3.11 13.96
CA LEU A 148 26.35 -2.13 14.36
C LEU A 148 26.55 -2.16 15.87
N THR A 149 25.43 -2.24 16.61
CA THR A 149 25.38 -2.39 18.07
C THR A 149 24.30 -3.43 18.42
N PRO A 150 24.19 -3.88 19.68
CA PRO A 150 23.12 -4.80 20.09
C PRO A 150 21.71 -4.28 19.76
N ASP A 151 21.51 -2.95 19.77
CA ASP A 151 20.21 -2.31 19.56
C ASP A 151 20.03 -1.71 18.16
N LEU A 152 21.11 -1.55 17.38
CA LEU A 152 21.09 -0.94 16.05
C LEU A 152 21.55 -1.91 14.98
N SER A 153 20.68 -2.15 14.01
CA SER A 153 20.98 -2.97 12.82
C SER A 153 20.66 -2.23 11.54
N LEU A 154 21.56 -2.34 10.57
CA LEU A 154 21.31 -1.97 9.18
C LEU A 154 20.75 -3.18 8.45
N ARG A 155 19.80 -2.96 7.54
CA ARG A 155 19.19 -4.01 6.73
C ARG A 155 19.14 -3.57 5.29
N ALA A 156 19.49 -4.48 4.38
CA ALA A 156 19.45 -4.26 2.95
C ALA A 156 18.98 -5.52 2.24
N GLY A 157 18.07 -5.36 1.28
CA GLY A 157 17.62 -6.38 0.36
C GLY A 157 17.87 -5.93 -1.07
N SER A 158 18.20 -6.86 -1.96
CA SER A 158 18.45 -6.57 -3.37
C SER A 158 17.26 -6.89 -4.28
N TRP A 159 16.35 -7.77 -3.83
CA TRP A 159 15.29 -8.29 -4.68
C TRP A 159 13.98 -8.41 -3.92
N ARG A 160 12.90 -7.94 -4.53
CA ARG A 160 11.52 -8.12 -4.06
C ARG A 160 10.74 -8.82 -5.15
N ILE A 161 10.16 -9.98 -4.82
CA ILE A 161 9.30 -10.73 -5.74
C ILE A 161 7.88 -10.29 -5.48
N SER A 162 7.25 -9.64 -6.44
CA SER A 162 5.84 -9.25 -6.34
C SER A 162 5.00 -9.84 -7.46
N ARG A 163 3.76 -10.19 -7.13
CA ARG A 163 2.71 -10.41 -8.12
C ARG A 163 1.58 -9.43 -7.86
N ASN A 164 1.15 -8.77 -8.93
CA ASN A 164 0.07 -7.80 -8.88
C ASN A 164 -1.17 -8.41 -9.54
N GLY A 165 -2.29 -8.35 -8.84
CA GLY A 165 -3.62 -8.71 -9.32
C GLY A 165 -4.47 -7.45 -9.51
N TYR A 166 -5.39 -7.51 -10.47
CA TYR A 166 -6.38 -6.45 -10.67
C TYR A 166 -7.62 -6.73 -9.82
N LEU A 167 -8.06 -5.74 -9.05
CA LEU A 167 -9.42 -5.75 -8.52
C LEU A 167 -10.32 -5.19 -9.63
N ARG A 168 -11.10 -6.08 -10.25
CA ARG A 168 -12.21 -5.67 -11.13
C ARG A 168 -13.24 -4.95 -10.26
N SER A 169 -13.17 -3.63 -10.20
CA SER A 169 -14.31 -2.82 -9.79
C SER A 169 -15.35 -2.97 -10.89
N ILE A 170 -16.44 -3.67 -10.60
CA ILE A 170 -17.64 -3.74 -11.43
C ILE A 170 -18.43 -2.45 -11.23
#